data_AF-A0AAJ6XF89-F1
#
_entry.id   AF-A0AAJ6XF89-F1
#
_cell.length_a   1.000
_cell.length_b   1.000
_cell.length_c   1.000
_cell.angle_alpha   90.00
_cell.angle_beta   90.00
_cell.angle_gamma   90.00
#
_symmetry.space_group_name_H-M   'P 1'
#
loop_
_entity.id
_entity.type
_entity.pdbx_description
1 polymer ?
#
loop_
_entity_poly.entity_id
_entity_poly.type
_entity_poly.pdbx_seq_one_letter_code
_entity_poly.pdbx_strand_id
1 'polypeptide(L)'
;NDRETRHLKTHSSFFGCCRNVLKATIDVPKAGEVNFHCTHLDHLDENWRMKQIDAIIQSSDAPHILAGGLNSLDETDYSEERWTDIVKYYEEMGKPTPKVEVMSFMKSKHYSDAKDYAGECESVVILAKGQNVQGTCKYGTRVDYILASPNSPYKFVPGSYSVFSSKGTSDHHIVKVDIVKARCSSQEKTARKKRQPKQKVVKVTDSSPTKGIWKTHT
;
A
#
# COMPACT_ATOMS: atom_id res chain seq x y z
N ASN A 1 -28.60 11.81 4.98
CA ASN A 1 -28.22 11.30 3.64
C ASN A 1 -27.04 12.15 3.20
N ASP A 2 -25.91 12.03 3.90
CA ASP A 2 -24.75 12.92 3.71
C ASP A 2 -23.64 12.13 3.03
N ARG A 3 -23.47 12.37 1.73
CA ARG A 3 -22.28 11.96 0.98
C ARG A 3 -21.18 12.99 1.25
N GLU A 4 -20.33 12.68 2.20
CA GLU A 4 -19.09 13.42 2.42
C GLU A 4 -18.06 12.98 1.38
N THR A 5 -17.81 13.83 0.39
CA THR A 5 -16.77 13.64 -0.64
C THR A 5 -15.39 13.78 -0.01
N ARG A 6 -14.75 12.64 0.31
CA ARG A 6 -13.36 12.60 0.79
C ARG A 6 -12.39 12.87 -0.36
N HIS A 7 -11.49 13.83 -0.15
CA HIS A 7 -10.47 14.23 -1.12
C HIS A 7 -9.33 13.20 -1.15
N LEU A 8 -9.11 12.57 -2.30
CA LEU A 8 -7.95 11.73 -2.57
C LEU A 8 -6.78 12.64 -2.97
N LYS A 9 -5.71 12.70 -2.17
CA LYS A 9 -4.46 13.38 -2.57
C LYS A 9 -3.59 12.39 -3.34
N THR A 10 -3.33 12.66 -4.61
CA THR A 10 -2.46 11.85 -5.46
C THR A 10 -1.18 12.62 -5.76
N HIS A 11 -0.03 11.99 -5.52
CA HIS A 11 1.28 12.48 -5.95
C HIS A 11 1.90 11.49 -6.93
N SER A 12 2.40 11.98 -8.06
CA SER A 12 3.06 11.20 -9.12
C SER A 12 4.40 11.86 -9.45
N SER A 13 5.47 11.06 -9.57
CA SER A 13 6.84 11.53 -9.85
C SER A 13 7.34 10.91 -11.16
N PHE A 14 7.62 11.73 -12.17
CA PHE A 14 7.87 11.29 -13.56
C PHE A 14 9.35 10.89 -13.81
N PHE A 15 9.58 9.70 -14.38
CA PHE A 15 10.85 9.28 -15.00
C PHE A 15 10.53 8.47 -16.28
N GLY A 16 11.31 8.63 -17.35
CA GLY A 16 11.04 8.10 -18.71
C GLY A 16 10.98 6.57 -18.84
N CYS A 17 10.25 6.10 -19.86
CA CYS A 17 9.45 4.87 -19.95
C CYS A 17 8.34 4.86 -18.89
N CYS A 18 7.07 5.07 -19.29
CA CYS A 18 5.92 5.51 -18.49
C CYS A 18 5.49 4.56 -17.34
N ARG A 19 6.41 4.21 -16.45
CA ARG A 19 6.20 3.47 -15.22
C ARG A 19 6.40 4.45 -14.08
N ASN A 20 5.47 4.43 -13.15
CA ASN A 20 5.40 5.39 -12.07
C ASN A 20 4.85 4.68 -10.83
N VAL A 21 4.98 5.34 -9.69
CA VAL A 21 4.31 4.94 -8.47
C VAL A 21 3.18 5.92 -8.17
N LEU A 22 1.98 5.38 -7.96
CA LEU A 22 0.87 6.13 -7.39
C LEU A 22 0.92 5.95 -5.87
N LYS A 23 1.08 7.05 -5.14
CA LYS A 23 1.01 7.05 -3.68
C LYS A 23 -0.33 7.66 -3.24
N ALA A 24 -1.04 6.95 -2.37
CA ALA A 24 -2.30 7.38 -1.81
C ALA A 24 -2.33 7.11 -0.30
N THR A 25 -2.84 8.07 0.46
CA THR A 25 -3.17 7.90 1.87
C THR A 25 -4.68 7.87 2.02
N ILE A 26 -5.20 6.81 2.62
CA ILE A 26 -6.63 6.56 2.78
C ILE A 26 -6.95 6.59 4.26
N ASP A 27 -7.83 7.49 4.69
CA ASP A 27 -8.39 7.45 6.04
C ASP A 27 -9.47 6.37 6.13
N VAL A 28 -9.15 5.28 6.83
CA VAL A 28 -10.04 4.13 7.03
C VAL A 28 -10.74 4.26 8.38
N PRO A 29 -12.08 4.25 8.44
CA PRO A 29 -12.82 4.33 9.69
C PRO A 29 -12.31 3.33 10.75
N LYS A 30 -12.03 3.83 11.96
CA LYS A 30 -11.50 3.07 13.11
C LYS A 30 -10.05 2.56 12.99
N ALA A 31 -9.44 2.58 11.80
CA ALA A 31 -8.04 2.23 11.59
C ALA A 31 -7.14 3.46 11.36
N GLY A 32 -7.72 4.60 10.96
CA GLY A 32 -7.00 5.82 10.62
C GLY A 32 -6.31 5.72 9.26
N GLU A 33 -5.28 6.54 9.06
CA GLU A 33 -4.59 6.66 7.76
C GLU A 33 -3.81 5.41 7.36
N VAL A 34 -4.00 4.94 6.13
CA VAL A 34 -3.26 3.82 5.54
C VAL A 34 -2.60 4.30 4.26
N ASN A 35 -1.29 4.10 4.15
CA ASN A 35 -0.52 4.47 2.96
C ASN A 35 -0.42 3.29 1.99
N PHE A 36 -0.85 3.51 0.76
CA PHE A 36 -0.79 2.57 -0.35
C PHE A 36 0.06 3.14 -1.49
N HIS A 37 1.05 2.37 -1.91
CA HIS A 37 1.86 2.62 -3.09
C HIS A 37 1.49 1.58 -4.13
N CYS A 38 1.03 2.01 -5.30
CA CYS A 38 0.72 1.15 -6.43
C CYS A 38 1.74 1.40 -7.55
N THR A 39 2.36 0.36 -8.08
CA THR A 39 3.34 0.49 -9.16
C THR A 39 3.17 -0.60 -10.21
N HIS A 40 3.71 -0.35 -11.39
CA HIS A 40 3.91 -1.35 -12.42
C HIS A 40 5.30 -1.10 -12.99
N LEU A 41 6.25 -1.97 -12.69
CA LEU A 41 7.65 -1.78 -13.08
C LEU A 41 7.89 -2.09 -14.57
N ASP A 42 9.07 -1.73 -15.08
CA ASP A 42 9.47 -2.12 -16.43
C ASP A 42 9.36 -3.65 -16.63
N HIS A 43 9.06 -4.12 -17.82
CA HIS A 43 8.85 -5.55 -18.10
C HIS A 43 9.91 -6.12 -19.05
N LEU A 44 10.85 -5.29 -19.51
CA LEU A 44 11.87 -5.62 -20.49
C LEU A 44 13.28 -5.55 -19.88
N ASP A 45 13.56 -4.54 -19.04
CA ASP A 45 14.89 -4.26 -18.52
C ASP A 45 14.95 -4.28 -16.98
N GLU A 46 15.67 -5.26 -16.43
CA GLU A 46 15.92 -5.40 -14.98
C GLU A 46 16.58 -4.16 -14.38
N ASN A 47 17.53 -3.54 -15.08
CA ASN A 47 18.23 -2.37 -14.57
C ASN A 47 17.28 -1.19 -14.38
N TRP A 48 16.30 -1.04 -15.26
CA TRP A 48 15.25 -0.05 -15.09
C TRP A 48 14.33 -0.40 -13.93
N ARG A 49 13.94 -1.66 -13.76
CA ARG A 49 13.15 -2.08 -12.58
C ARG A 49 13.89 -1.79 -11.28
N MET A 50 15.19 -2.08 -11.23
CA MET A 50 16.04 -1.80 -10.07
C MET A 50 16.12 -0.30 -9.76
N LYS A 51 16.31 0.56 -10.77
CA LYS A 51 16.26 2.02 -10.59
C LYS A 51 14.89 2.50 -10.10
N GLN A 52 13.82 1.94 -10.65
CA GLN A 52 12.44 2.30 -10.28
C GLN A 52 12.14 1.92 -8.83
N ILE A 53 12.45 0.69 -8.42
CA ILE A 53 12.18 0.24 -7.04
C ILE A 53 13.03 1.00 -6.02
N ASP A 54 14.30 1.27 -6.34
CA ASP A 54 15.18 2.08 -5.50
C ASP A 54 14.63 3.51 -5.33
N ALA A 55 14.18 4.14 -6.42
CA ALA A 55 13.53 5.45 -6.35
C ALA A 55 12.21 5.45 -5.55
N ILE A 56 11.40 4.39 -5.66
CA ILE A 56 10.17 4.23 -4.86
C ILE A 56 10.50 4.15 -3.37
N ILE A 57 11.50 3.35 -3.00
CA ILE A 57 11.92 3.18 -1.60
C ILE A 57 12.51 4.48 -1.05
N GLN A 58 13.43 5.13 -1.78
CA GLN A 58 14.08 6.36 -1.34
C GLN A 58 13.11 7.54 -1.18
N SER A 59 12.07 7.59 -2.01
CA SER A 59 11.05 8.63 -1.93
C SER A 59 9.92 8.33 -0.94
N SER A 60 9.98 7.21 -0.22
CA SER A 60 8.97 6.82 0.77
C SER A 60 9.37 7.28 2.16
N ASP A 61 8.57 8.16 2.75
CA ASP A 61 8.79 8.81 4.05
C ASP A 61 8.01 8.16 5.20
N ALA A 62 7.03 7.30 4.89
CA ALA A 62 6.20 6.62 5.86
C ALA A 62 6.04 5.12 5.56
N PRO A 63 5.69 4.30 6.59
CA PRO A 63 5.30 2.93 6.36
C PRO A 63 4.11 2.82 5.42
N HIS A 64 4.18 1.87 4.48
CA HIS A 64 3.22 1.71 3.39
C HIS A 64 3.03 0.24 3.00
N ILE A 65 1.96 0.00 2.26
CA ILE A 65 1.77 -1.22 1.48
C ILE A 65 2.15 -0.91 0.03
N LEU A 66 3.09 -1.65 -0.54
CA LEU A 66 3.44 -1.59 -1.96
C LEU A 66 2.74 -2.73 -2.70
N ALA A 67 1.94 -2.42 -3.70
CA ALA A 67 1.23 -3.41 -4.50
C ALA A 67 1.41 -3.17 -6.00
N GLY A 68 1.39 -4.26 -6.77
CA GLY A 68 1.31 -4.23 -8.23
C GLY A 68 2.30 -5.16 -8.93
N GLY A 69 2.42 -4.98 -10.24
CA GLY A 69 3.24 -5.80 -11.11
C GLY A 69 4.71 -5.39 -11.02
N LEU A 70 5.50 -6.17 -10.27
CA LEU A 70 6.95 -5.92 -10.16
C LEU A 70 7.73 -6.49 -11.35
N ASN A 71 7.09 -7.33 -12.15
CA ASN A 71 7.68 -8.00 -13.33
C ASN A 71 8.98 -8.76 -13.03
N SER A 72 9.21 -9.09 -11.75
CA SER A 72 10.29 -9.95 -11.25
C SER A 72 9.67 -11.22 -10.72
N LEU A 73 10.41 -12.31 -10.78
CA LEU A 73 10.07 -13.54 -10.07
C LEU A 73 10.75 -13.55 -8.70
N ASP A 74 10.27 -14.41 -7.82
CA ASP A 74 10.94 -14.79 -6.58
C ASP A 74 11.39 -16.24 -6.72
N GLU A 75 12.70 -16.49 -6.73
CA GLU A 75 13.27 -17.84 -6.91
C GLU A 75 12.71 -18.84 -5.89
N THR A 76 12.41 -18.39 -4.67
CA THR A 76 11.87 -19.25 -3.59
C THR A 76 10.44 -19.73 -3.84
N ASP A 77 9.77 -19.23 -4.88
CA ASP A 77 8.45 -19.70 -5.30
C ASP A 77 8.52 -21.02 -6.08
N TYR A 78 9.69 -21.37 -6.63
CA TYR A 78 9.86 -22.42 -7.63
C TYR A 78 10.92 -23.44 -7.21
N SER A 79 10.70 -24.72 -7.52
CA SER A 79 11.76 -25.73 -7.52
C SER A 79 12.71 -25.51 -8.70
N GLU A 80 13.91 -26.09 -8.65
CA GLU A 80 14.88 -26.03 -9.76
C GLU A 80 14.30 -26.59 -11.09
N GLU A 81 13.54 -27.68 -11.02
CA GLU A 81 12.83 -28.26 -12.18
C GLU A 81 11.85 -27.24 -12.77
N ARG A 82 11.01 -26.65 -11.91
CA ARG A 82 10.01 -25.66 -12.35
C ARG A 82 10.66 -24.39 -12.89
N TRP A 83 11.76 -23.94 -12.28
CA TRP A 83 12.54 -22.80 -12.75
C TRP A 83 13.10 -23.05 -14.15
N THR A 84 13.65 -24.25 -14.39
CA THR A 84 14.15 -24.67 -15.70
C THR A 84 13.04 -24.65 -16.75
N ASP A 85 11.84 -25.16 -16.42
CA ASP A 85 10.69 -25.10 -17.31
C ASP A 85 10.26 -23.67 -17.63
N ILE A 86 10.28 -22.78 -16.63
CA ILE A 86 9.95 -21.36 -16.81
C ILE A 86 10.96 -20.71 -17.76
N VAL A 87 12.26 -20.90 -17.55
CA VAL A 87 13.30 -20.33 -18.42
C VAL A 87 13.14 -20.83 -19.85
N LYS A 88 13.01 -22.14 -20.04
CA LYS A 88 12.82 -22.74 -21.37
C LYS A 88 11.58 -22.19 -22.07
N TYR A 89 10.46 -22.07 -21.36
CA TYR A 89 9.22 -21.52 -21.91
C TYR A 89 9.37 -20.06 -22.34
N TYR A 90 10.11 -19.24 -21.58
CA TYR A 90 10.40 -17.86 -21.98
C TYR A 90 11.30 -17.79 -23.21
N GLU A 91 12.32 -18.65 -23.29
CA GLU A 91 13.20 -18.76 -24.46
C GLU A 91 12.43 -19.18 -25.73
N GLU A 92 11.55 -20.17 -25.63
CA GLU A 92 10.70 -20.63 -26.75
C GLU A 92 9.76 -19.53 -27.27
N MET A 93 9.34 -18.61 -26.39
CA MET A 93 8.55 -17.43 -26.75
C MET A 93 9.39 -16.23 -27.21
N GLY A 94 10.72 -16.35 -27.27
CA GLY A 94 11.63 -15.25 -27.63
C GLY A 94 11.65 -14.11 -26.60
N LYS A 95 11.37 -14.41 -25.33
CA LYS A 95 11.38 -13.43 -24.24
C LYS A 95 12.71 -13.44 -23.48
N PRO A 96 13.09 -12.31 -22.85
CA PRO A 96 14.19 -12.29 -21.92
C PRO A 96 13.96 -13.31 -20.79
N THR A 97 15.04 -13.98 -20.36
CA THR A 97 15.01 -14.84 -19.18
C THR A 97 14.45 -14.06 -17.98
N PRO A 98 13.51 -14.64 -17.22
CA PRO A 98 12.98 -13.99 -16.04
C PRO A 98 14.08 -13.73 -15.00
N LYS A 99 13.82 -12.72 -14.18
CA LYS A 99 14.80 -12.13 -13.28
C LYS A 99 14.26 -12.08 -11.86
N VAL A 100 15.17 -12.07 -10.88
CA VAL A 100 14.87 -12.23 -9.45
C VAL A 100 15.43 -11.10 -8.59
N GLU A 101 16.21 -10.21 -9.19
CA GLU A 101 17.03 -9.22 -8.51
C GLU A 101 16.18 -8.21 -7.75
N VAL A 102 15.06 -7.73 -8.32
CA VAL A 102 14.10 -6.87 -7.59
C VAL A 102 13.56 -7.58 -6.34
N MET A 103 13.08 -8.82 -6.43
CA MET A 103 12.52 -9.50 -5.25
C MET A 103 13.57 -9.82 -4.20
N SER A 104 14.77 -10.20 -4.62
CA SER A 104 15.92 -10.37 -3.73
C SER A 104 16.26 -9.06 -3.01
N PHE A 105 16.26 -7.94 -3.74
CA PHE A 105 16.47 -6.61 -3.17
C PHE A 105 15.38 -6.22 -2.17
N MET A 106 14.11 -6.44 -2.49
CA MET A 106 12.99 -6.14 -1.58
C MET A 106 13.10 -6.92 -0.26
N LYS A 107 13.44 -8.21 -0.33
CA LYS A 107 13.70 -9.04 0.86
C LYS A 107 14.90 -8.54 1.66
N SER A 108 15.98 -8.12 1.00
CA SER A 108 17.15 -7.52 1.66
C SER A 108 16.82 -6.22 2.40
N LYS A 109 15.77 -5.51 1.97
CA LYS A 109 15.21 -4.32 2.63
C LYS A 109 14.13 -4.65 3.66
N HIS A 110 13.95 -5.93 3.98
CA HIS A 110 12.98 -6.44 4.95
C HIS A 110 11.52 -6.12 4.63
N TYR A 111 11.16 -6.01 3.34
CA TYR A 111 9.76 -6.01 2.96
C TYR A 111 9.16 -7.40 3.22
N SER A 112 7.98 -7.43 3.84
CA SER A 112 7.25 -8.68 4.09
C SER A 112 6.28 -8.96 2.94
N ASP A 113 6.26 -10.19 2.44
CA ASP A 113 5.41 -10.60 1.32
C ASP A 113 4.06 -11.15 1.83
N ALA A 114 2.97 -10.73 1.22
CA ALA A 114 1.64 -11.21 1.55
C ALA A 114 1.46 -12.71 1.27
N LYS A 115 2.25 -13.32 0.35
CA LYS A 115 2.15 -14.75 0.06
C LYS A 115 2.34 -15.65 1.29
N ASP A 116 3.11 -15.18 2.28
CA ASP A 116 3.41 -15.95 3.49
C ASP A 116 2.18 -16.08 4.42
N TYR A 117 1.07 -15.44 4.05
CA TYR A 117 -0.21 -15.45 4.75
C TYR A 117 -1.32 -16.11 3.89
N ALA A 118 -0.94 -17.00 2.98
CA ALA A 118 -1.84 -17.75 2.11
C ALA A 118 -2.90 -18.53 2.90
N GLY A 119 -4.14 -18.46 2.42
CA GLY A 119 -5.25 -19.30 2.85
C GLY A 119 -5.42 -20.54 1.98
N GLU A 120 -6.65 -21.05 1.93
CA GLU A 120 -7.01 -22.10 1.00
C GLU A 120 -6.91 -21.60 -0.45
N CYS A 121 -6.32 -22.42 -1.30
CA CYS A 121 -6.08 -22.12 -2.71
C CYS A 121 -7.40 -22.20 -3.50
N GLU A 122 -7.71 -21.19 -4.31
CA GLU A 122 -8.81 -21.32 -5.28
C GLU A 122 -8.48 -22.40 -6.32
N SER A 123 -9.39 -23.34 -6.54
CA SER A 123 -9.20 -24.48 -7.46
C SER A 123 -8.99 -24.08 -8.92
N VAL A 124 -9.37 -22.85 -9.30
CA VAL A 124 -9.33 -22.37 -10.69
C VAL A 124 -7.94 -21.86 -11.10
N VAL A 125 -7.16 -21.33 -10.16
CA VAL A 125 -5.79 -20.88 -10.43
C VAL A 125 -4.86 -22.02 -10.07
N ILE A 126 -4.46 -22.79 -11.09
CA ILE A 126 -3.69 -24.02 -10.93
C ILE A 126 -2.34 -23.71 -10.27
N LEU A 127 -2.09 -24.31 -9.11
CA LEU A 127 -0.75 -24.40 -8.54
C LEU A 127 0.05 -25.42 -9.36
N ALA A 128 0.96 -24.93 -10.21
CA ALA A 128 1.79 -25.79 -11.04
C ALA A 128 2.68 -26.71 -10.17
N LYS A 129 2.95 -27.92 -10.64
CA LYS A 129 3.89 -28.84 -9.97
C LYS A 129 5.26 -28.15 -9.82
N GLY A 130 5.86 -28.26 -8.63
CA GLY A 130 7.14 -27.61 -8.34
C GLY A 130 7.04 -26.12 -8.02
N GLN A 131 5.84 -25.60 -7.75
CA GLN A 131 5.60 -24.22 -7.32
C GLN A 131 4.80 -24.23 -6.02
N ASN A 132 5.13 -23.34 -5.08
CA ASN A 132 4.48 -23.28 -3.75
C ASN A 132 3.48 -22.12 -3.60
N VAL A 133 3.31 -21.29 -4.64
CA VAL A 133 2.40 -20.15 -4.67
C VAL A 133 1.59 -20.13 -5.96
N GLN A 134 0.33 -19.66 -5.91
CA GLN A 134 -0.49 -19.48 -7.11
C GLN A 134 0.16 -18.48 -8.08
N GLY A 135 0.21 -18.82 -9.37
CA GLY A 135 0.65 -17.90 -10.41
C GLY A 135 -0.33 -16.73 -10.57
N THR A 136 0.19 -15.54 -10.87
CA THR A 136 -0.62 -14.32 -11.01
C THR A 136 -0.75 -13.86 -12.45
N CYS A 137 -0.10 -14.52 -13.40
CA CYS A 137 -0.21 -14.22 -14.83
C CYS A 137 -0.44 -15.49 -15.66
N LYS A 138 -0.76 -15.31 -16.94
CA LYS A 138 -1.08 -16.39 -17.89
C LYS A 138 0.03 -17.44 -18.06
N TYR A 139 1.26 -17.15 -17.65
CA TYR A 139 2.39 -18.10 -17.70
C TYR A 139 2.48 -19.01 -16.47
N GLY A 140 1.55 -18.84 -15.51
CA GLY A 140 1.57 -19.55 -14.23
C GLY A 140 2.66 -19.05 -13.27
N THR A 141 3.38 -17.98 -13.62
CA THR A 141 4.37 -17.34 -12.74
C THR A 141 3.73 -16.22 -11.91
N ARG A 142 4.34 -15.88 -10.78
CA ARG A 142 3.91 -14.81 -9.88
C ARG A 142 4.75 -13.58 -10.15
N VAL A 143 4.10 -12.53 -10.62
CA VAL A 143 4.73 -11.23 -10.96
C VAL A 143 4.04 -10.05 -10.30
N ASP A 144 2.86 -10.30 -9.71
CA ASP A 144 2.06 -9.32 -8.98
C ASP A 144 2.20 -9.59 -7.48
N TYR A 145 2.58 -8.55 -6.74
CA TYR A 145 2.94 -8.67 -5.33
C TYR A 145 2.16 -7.67 -4.48
N ILE A 146 1.97 -8.02 -3.21
CA ILE A 146 1.52 -7.11 -2.16
C ILE A 146 2.55 -7.23 -1.04
N LEU A 147 3.31 -6.17 -0.81
CA LEU A 147 4.43 -6.13 0.13
C LEU A 147 4.18 -5.07 1.20
N ALA A 148 4.49 -5.39 2.46
CA ALA A 148 4.51 -4.42 3.55
C ALA A 148 5.93 -3.90 3.75
N SER A 149 6.09 -2.57 3.84
CA SER A 149 7.38 -1.95 4.13
C SER A 149 7.92 -2.39 5.51
N PRO A 150 9.25 -2.34 5.74
CA PRO A 150 9.82 -2.67 7.04
C PRO A 150 9.25 -1.79 8.16
N ASN A 151 9.19 -2.35 9.39
CA ASN A 151 8.66 -1.68 10.59
C ASN A 151 7.23 -1.11 10.43
N SER A 152 6.46 -1.66 9.50
CA SER A 152 5.12 -1.18 9.21
C SER A 152 4.11 -1.56 10.30
N PRO A 153 3.15 -0.67 10.64
CA PRO A 153 2.04 -1.03 11.50
C PRO A 153 1.03 -1.95 10.80
N TYR A 154 1.13 -2.14 9.49
CA TYR A 154 0.24 -3.01 8.73
C TYR A 154 0.71 -4.47 8.84
N LYS A 155 -0.21 -5.36 9.19
CA LYS A 155 0.02 -6.82 9.24
C LYS A 155 -0.97 -7.50 8.32
N PHE A 156 -0.50 -8.48 7.57
CA PHE A 156 -1.38 -9.36 6.79
C PHE A 156 -2.12 -10.31 7.73
N VAL A 157 -3.39 -10.58 7.42
CA VAL A 157 -4.21 -11.54 8.16
C VAL A 157 -3.83 -12.95 7.70
N PRO A 158 -3.42 -13.86 8.60
CA PRO A 158 -3.14 -15.25 8.24
C PRO A 158 -4.33 -15.91 7.55
N GLY A 159 -4.08 -16.61 6.45
CA GLY A 159 -5.12 -17.30 5.68
C GLY A 159 -5.94 -16.40 4.75
N SER A 160 -5.59 -15.12 4.61
CA SER A 160 -6.36 -14.17 3.79
C SER A 160 -5.79 -13.93 2.39
N TYR A 161 -4.52 -14.29 2.16
CA TYR A 161 -3.92 -14.15 0.84
C TYR A 161 -4.53 -15.19 -0.11
N SER A 162 -4.99 -14.71 -1.26
CA SER A 162 -5.67 -15.50 -2.29
C SER A 162 -5.45 -14.89 -3.68
N VAL A 163 -5.43 -15.75 -4.70
CA VAL A 163 -5.36 -15.35 -6.11
C VAL A 163 -6.65 -15.77 -6.81
N PHE A 164 -7.42 -14.78 -7.27
CA PHE A 164 -8.68 -14.99 -7.97
C PHE A 164 -8.47 -14.98 -9.48
N SER A 165 -8.98 -16.02 -10.14
CA SER A 165 -8.94 -16.07 -11.60
C SER A 165 -9.69 -14.89 -12.21
N SER A 166 -9.05 -14.22 -13.17
CA SER A 166 -9.70 -13.21 -14.01
C SER A 166 -10.73 -13.81 -14.97
N LYS A 167 -10.84 -15.15 -15.04
CA LYS A 167 -11.74 -15.88 -15.94
C LYS A 167 -11.60 -15.45 -17.41
N GLY A 168 -10.38 -15.09 -17.82
CA GLY A 168 -10.05 -14.66 -19.18
C GLY A 168 -10.27 -13.19 -19.48
N THR A 169 -10.72 -12.37 -18.51
CA THR A 169 -10.86 -10.91 -18.70
C THR A 169 -9.53 -10.15 -18.71
N SER A 170 -8.47 -10.77 -18.20
CA SER A 170 -7.11 -10.25 -18.15
C SER A 170 -6.14 -11.43 -18.24
N ASP A 171 -4.94 -11.19 -18.77
CA ASP A 171 -3.85 -12.15 -18.70
C ASP A 171 -3.13 -12.16 -17.34
N HIS A 172 -3.61 -11.35 -16.40
CA HIS A 172 -3.26 -11.41 -14.97
C HIS A 172 -4.47 -11.82 -14.13
N HIS A 173 -4.20 -12.42 -12.97
CA HIS A 173 -5.16 -12.78 -11.94
C HIS A 173 -5.16 -11.74 -10.81
N ILE A 174 -6.24 -11.67 -10.03
CA ILE A 174 -6.40 -10.68 -8.98
C ILE A 174 -5.77 -11.22 -7.70
N VAL A 175 -4.79 -10.49 -7.16
CA VAL A 175 -4.20 -10.80 -5.85
C VAL A 175 -4.94 -10.05 -4.76
N LYS A 176 -5.40 -10.75 -3.73
CA LYS A 176 -6.10 -10.19 -2.57
C LYS A 176 -5.39 -10.63 -1.30
N VAL A 177 -5.31 -9.74 -0.32
CA VAL A 177 -4.97 -10.06 1.07
C VAL A 177 -5.74 -9.12 2.00
N ASP A 178 -6.11 -9.59 3.19
CA ASP A 178 -6.70 -8.74 4.22
C ASP A 178 -5.59 -8.17 5.12
N ILE A 179 -5.75 -6.91 5.51
CA ILE A 179 -4.73 -6.17 6.26
C ILE A 179 -5.34 -5.62 7.55
N VAL A 180 -4.62 -5.77 8.65
CA VAL A 180 -4.93 -5.13 9.92
C VAL A 180 -3.84 -4.12 10.27
N LYS A 181 -4.25 -2.93 10.70
CA LYS A 181 -3.32 -1.92 11.21
C LYS A 181 -3.23 -2.05 12.72
N ALA A 182 -2.03 -2.32 13.23
CA ALA A 182 -1.75 -2.31 14.66
C ALA A 182 -2.07 -0.92 15.24
N ARG A 183 -2.85 -0.90 16.33
CA ARG A 183 -3.12 0.36 17.03
C ARG A 183 -1.81 0.85 17.64
N CYS A 184 -1.46 2.10 17.35
CA CYS A 184 -0.40 2.78 18.08
C CYS A 184 -0.88 2.95 19.53
N SER A 185 -0.25 2.27 20.48
CA SER A 185 -0.51 2.41 21.92
C SER A 185 -0.14 3.81 22.48
N SER A 186 0.32 4.72 21.63
CA SER A 186 0.71 6.08 21.96
C SER A 186 -0.46 7.05 22.19
N GLN A 187 -1.70 6.68 21.84
CA GLN A 187 -2.88 7.54 22.08
C GLN A 187 -3.51 7.38 23.48
N GLU A 188 -3.12 6.39 24.29
CA GLU A 188 -3.74 6.15 25.61
C GLU A 188 -3.05 6.87 26.79
N LYS A 189 -1.99 7.66 26.58
CA LYS A 189 -1.26 8.33 27.68
C LYS A 189 -1.31 9.86 27.70
N THR A 190 -2.19 10.51 26.95
CA THR A 190 -2.40 11.99 27.05
C THR A 190 -3.84 12.43 27.32
N ALA A 191 -4.74 11.50 27.64
CA ALA A 191 -6.07 11.82 28.16
C ALA A 191 -6.12 11.84 29.71
N ARG A 192 -5.16 12.48 30.38
CA ARG A 192 -5.27 12.80 31.82
C ARG A 192 -5.01 14.29 32.07
N LYS A 193 -6.08 14.95 32.52
CA LYS A 193 -6.20 16.32 33.05
C LYS A 193 -6.26 17.47 32.03
N LYS A 194 -7.38 17.61 31.33
CA LYS A 194 -7.91 18.95 31.04
C LYS A 194 -8.53 19.51 32.32
N ARG A 195 -7.80 20.39 33.02
CA ARG A 195 -8.36 21.21 34.11
C ARG A 195 -9.42 22.12 33.49
N GLN A 196 -10.65 22.07 34.01
CA GLN A 196 -11.70 23.03 33.65
C GLN A 196 -11.22 24.46 33.96
N PRO A 197 -11.40 25.43 33.05
CA PRO A 197 -11.20 26.83 33.40
C PRO A 197 -12.36 27.29 34.29
N LYS A 198 -12.07 27.63 35.55
CA LYS A 198 -13.01 28.34 36.43
C LYS A 198 -13.19 29.76 35.89
N GLN A 199 -14.33 30.06 35.25
CA GLN A 199 -14.74 31.44 35.02
C GLN A 199 -15.16 32.06 36.35
N LYS A 200 -14.35 32.96 36.90
CA LYS A 200 -14.77 33.89 37.95
C LYS A 200 -15.48 35.07 37.29
N VAL A 201 -16.79 35.15 37.43
CA VAL A 201 -17.57 36.34 37.08
C VAL A 201 -17.36 37.37 38.19
N VAL A 202 -16.74 38.50 37.86
CA VAL A 202 -16.60 39.65 38.77
C VAL A 202 -17.79 40.57 38.52
N LYS A 203 -18.55 40.83 39.58
CA LYS A 203 -19.73 41.71 39.60
C LYS A 203 -19.24 43.16 39.62
N VAL A 204 -19.56 43.92 38.57
CA VAL A 204 -19.31 45.37 38.54
C VAL A 204 -20.57 46.06 39.06
N THR A 205 -20.47 46.61 40.27
CA THR A 205 -21.34 47.70 40.75
C THR A 205 -20.56 48.99 40.57
N ASP A 206 -21.12 49.99 39.88
CA ASP A 206 -21.43 51.27 40.51
C ASP A 206 -22.05 52.29 39.54
N SER A 207 -23.16 52.85 40.04
CA SER A 207 -23.72 54.20 39.91
C SER A 207 -23.44 55.06 38.66
N SER A 208 -24.54 55.40 37.98
CA SER A 208 -24.73 56.59 37.14
C SER A 208 -24.39 57.90 37.89
N PRO A 209 -24.03 58.99 37.18
CA PRO A 209 -25.03 60.05 37.01
C PRO A 209 -24.99 60.84 35.67
N THR A 210 -26.20 61.16 35.21
CA THR A 210 -26.70 62.42 34.60
C THR A 210 -26.15 63.02 33.28
N LYS A 211 -27.11 63.14 32.34
CA LYS A 211 -27.54 64.32 31.53
C LYS A 211 -26.60 64.95 30.47
N GLY A 212 -27.11 65.01 29.24
CA GLY A 212 -26.66 65.92 28.17
C GLY A 212 -27.17 65.47 26.79
N ILE A 213 -28.46 65.66 26.49
CA ILE A 213 -29.02 66.68 25.58
C ILE A 213 -28.57 66.52 24.11
N TRP A 214 -29.53 66.12 23.28
CA TRP A 214 -29.45 66.09 21.82
C TRP A 214 -29.60 67.51 21.25
N LYS A 215 -28.80 67.85 20.24
CA LYS A 215 -29.12 68.93 19.28
C LYS A 215 -28.81 68.46 17.86
N THR A 216 -29.81 68.61 17.00
CA THR A 216 -29.78 68.50 15.54
C THR A 216 -29.55 69.88 14.90
N HIS A 217 -29.27 69.84 13.59
CA HIS A 217 -29.13 70.91 12.57
C HIS A 217 -27.68 71.42 12.40
N THR A 218 -27.10 71.42 11.19
CA THR A 218 -27.65 71.45 9.82
C THR A 218 -26.78 70.64 8.86
#